data_AF-A0A1I8BF86-F1
#
_entry.id   AF-A0A1I8BF86-F1
#
_cell.length_a   1.000
_cell.length_b   1.000
_cell.length_c   1.000
_cell.angle_alpha   90.00
_cell.angle_beta   90.00
_cell.angle_gamma   90.00
#
_symmetry.space_group_name_H-M   'P 1'
#
loop_
_entity.id
_entity.type
_entity.pdbx_description
1 polymer ?
#
loop_
_entity_poly.entity_id
_entity_poly.type
_entity_poly.pdbx_seq_one_letter_code
_entity_poly.pdbx_strand_id
1 'polypeptide(L)'
;MDSRYACKITDLLFDIENRRLIKFVLHTNVPGHFDFGIYDRCEFLLKAETKSLEELTVGTESKLEAFRSLFDQNNNNSSNTTANDSFSGPVVLNKSCSEGENPFGSTFCYGTEQMIFEVLDNGHIASVVLFDPQLGP
;
A
#
# COMPACT_ATOMS: atom_id res chain seq x y z
N MET A 1 3.93 -9.61 -37.73
CA MET A 1 2.92 -8.55 -37.55
C MET A 1 2.62 -8.48 -36.05
N ASP A 2 3.04 -7.36 -35.46
CA ASP A 2 2.77 -6.81 -34.13
C ASP A 2 2.33 -7.73 -32.97
N SER A 3 3.32 -8.24 -32.23
CA SER A 3 3.21 -8.44 -30.78
C SER A 3 3.57 -7.13 -30.07
N ARG A 4 2.76 -6.09 -30.24
CA ARG A 4 2.81 -4.85 -29.42
C ARG A 4 1.65 -4.86 -28.44
N TYR A 5 1.60 -5.89 -27.60
CA TYR A 5 0.68 -5.92 -26.47
C TYR A 5 1.39 -5.40 -25.23
N ALA A 6 0.80 -4.34 -24.70
CA ALA A 6 1.21 -3.61 -23.52
C ALA A 6 1.46 -4.56 -22.34
N CYS A 7 2.52 -4.30 -21.58
CA CYS A 7 2.52 -4.67 -20.17
C CYS A 7 1.20 -4.14 -19.59
N LYS A 8 0.41 -4.99 -18.92
CA LYS A 8 -0.79 -4.60 -18.20
C LYS A 8 -0.28 -3.89 -16.93
N ILE A 9 0.20 -2.67 -17.14
CA ILE A 9 0.86 -1.84 -16.13
C ILE A 9 -0.19 -1.59 -15.04
N THR A 10 0.14 -2.05 -13.83
CA THR A 10 -0.22 -1.48 -12.52
C THR A 10 -1.09 -0.23 -12.59
N ASP A 11 -2.22 -0.20 -11.86
CA ASP A 11 -3.21 0.88 -11.95
C ASP A 11 -2.55 2.27 -11.73
N LEU A 12 -2.32 3.03 -12.81
CA LEU A 12 -1.74 4.38 -12.81
C LEU A 12 -2.83 5.43 -12.99
N LEU A 13 -2.87 6.41 -12.10
CA LEU A 13 -3.71 7.60 -12.23
C LEU A 13 -2.82 8.80 -12.57
N PHE A 14 -3.06 9.42 -13.72
CA PHE A 14 -2.34 10.61 -14.16
C PHE A 14 -3.23 11.86 -14.09
N ASP A 15 -2.62 12.96 -13.65
CA ASP A 15 -3.05 14.31 -13.95
C ASP A 15 -2.58 14.66 -15.38
N ILE A 16 -3.51 14.74 -16.32
CA ILE A 16 -3.22 15.08 -17.72
C ILE A 16 -2.86 16.56 -17.88
N GLU A 17 -3.48 17.45 -17.10
CA GLU A 17 -3.25 18.90 -17.23
C GLU A 17 -1.82 19.24 -16.83
N ASN A 18 -1.39 18.70 -15.68
CA ASN A 18 -0.04 18.93 -15.17
C ASN A 18 0.99 17.89 -15.66
N ARG A 19 0.54 16.85 -16.39
CA ARG A 19 1.37 15.73 -16.88
C ARG A 19 2.12 15.02 -15.74
N ARG A 20 1.45 14.78 -14.63
CA ARG A 20 2.02 14.16 -13.42
C ARG A 20 1.30 12.85 -13.09
N LEU A 21 2.03 11.89 -12.54
CA LEU A 21 1.42 10.72 -11.91
C LEU A 21 0.88 11.14 -10.54
N ILE A 22 -0.41 10.92 -10.29
CA ILE A 22 -1.07 11.18 -9.00
C ILE A 22 -0.89 9.97 -8.11
N LYS A 23 -1.16 8.78 -8.64
CA LYS A 23 -1.21 7.54 -7.87
C LYS A 23 -0.83 6.34 -8.71
N PHE A 24 -0.17 5.38 -8.11
CA PHE A 24 0.05 4.07 -8.72
C PHE A 24 -0.09 2.93 -7.71
N VAL A 25 -0.71 1.84 -8.14
CA VAL A 25 -1.02 0.68 -7.30
C VAL A 25 -0.17 -0.52 -7.73
N LEU A 26 0.56 -1.08 -6.78
CA LEU A 26 1.43 -2.25 -6.94
C LEU A 26 0.75 -3.47 -6.30
N HIS A 27 0.11 -4.32 -7.09
CA HIS A 27 -0.52 -5.55 -6.60
C HIS A 27 0.49 -6.70 -6.55
N THR A 28 0.57 -7.43 -5.44
CA THR A 28 1.45 -8.61 -5.33
C THR A 28 0.78 -9.87 -5.90
N ASN A 29 -0.54 -9.83 -6.09
CA ASN A 29 -1.35 -10.98 -6.48
C ASN A 29 -1.10 -12.21 -5.58
N VAL A 30 -1.06 -11.99 -4.27
CA VAL A 30 -0.83 -13.05 -3.27
C VAL A 30 -2.08 -13.94 -3.09
N PRO A 31 -1.93 -15.28 -3.05
CA PRO A 31 -3.03 -16.18 -2.71
C PRO A 31 -3.65 -15.84 -1.36
N GLY A 32 -4.98 -15.95 -1.25
CA GLY A 32 -5.71 -15.56 -0.05
C GLY A 32 -6.10 -14.07 -0.02
N HIS A 33 -5.80 -13.30 -1.06
CA HIS A 33 -6.42 -11.99 -1.25
C HIS A 33 -7.75 -12.13 -2.01
N PHE A 34 -8.73 -11.28 -1.71
CA PHE A 34 -10.03 -11.28 -2.39
C PHE A 34 -9.91 -11.11 -3.91
N ASP A 35 -8.98 -10.26 -4.35
CA ASP A 35 -8.73 -9.98 -5.77
C ASP A 35 -7.68 -10.92 -6.41
N PHE A 36 -7.35 -12.05 -5.78
CA PHE A 36 -6.36 -12.99 -6.30
C PHE A 36 -6.76 -13.50 -7.70
N GLY A 37 -5.83 -13.42 -8.65
CA GLY A 37 -6.02 -13.80 -10.05
C GLY A 37 -6.63 -12.71 -10.94
N ILE A 38 -7.02 -11.55 -10.39
CA ILE A 38 -7.58 -10.43 -11.17
C ILE A 38 -6.45 -9.57 -11.78
N TYR A 39 -5.39 -9.33 -10.99
CA TYR A 39 -4.25 -8.49 -11.36
C TYR A 39 -2.99 -9.33 -11.63
N ASP A 40 -2.13 -8.84 -12.54
CA ASP A 40 -0.79 -9.41 -12.72
C ASP A 40 0.08 -9.05 -11.50
N ARG A 41 0.96 -9.97 -11.12
CA ARG A 41 1.89 -9.77 -10.01
C ARG A 41 2.92 -8.70 -10.36
N CYS A 42 3.02 -7.67 -9.53
CA CYS A 42 4.03 -6.63 -9.63
C CYS A 42 5.23 -6.96 -8.72
N GLU A 43 6.38 -7.24 -9.33
CA GLU A 43 7.66 -7.31 -8.64
C GLU A 43 8.20 -5.90 -8.40
N PHE A 44 8.40 -5.53 -7.14
CA PHE A 44 8.88 -4.22 -6.74
C PHE A 44 9.90 -4.30 -5.60
N LEU A 45 10.70 -3.23 -5.51
CA LEU A 45 11.60 -2.95 -4.40
C LEU A 45 11.48 -1.46 -4.06
N LEU A 46 10.81 -1.16 -2.96
CA LEU A 46 10.66 0.18 -2.44
C LEU A 46 11.82 0.47 -1.49
N LYS A 47 12.47 1.61 -1.69
CA LYS A 47 13.50 2.13 -0.81
C LYS A 47 12.98 3.43 -0.23
N ALA A 48 12.91 3.50 1.10
CA ALA A 48 12.47 4.68 1.81
C ALA A 48 13.56 5.13 2.78
N GLU A 49 13.84 6.43 2.76
CA GLU A 49 14.67 7.06 3.80
C GLU A 49 13.77 7.37 5.00
N THR A 50 14.06 6.72 6.11
CA THR A 50 13.39 7.01 7.37
C THR A 50 14.07 8.19 8.06
N LYS A 51 13.35 8.92 8.91
CA LYS A 51 13.90 10.05 9.69
C LYS A 51 15.10 9.65 10.57
N SER A 52 15.24 8.35 10.87
CA SER A 52 16.37 7.76 11.61
C SER A 52 17.60 7.45 10.74
N LEU A 53 17.64 7.88 9.47
CA LEU A 53 18.74 7.65 8.52
C LEU A 53 19.02 6.18 8.21
N GLU A 54 18.12 5.27 8.56
CA GLU A 54 18.16 3.88 8.13
C GLU A 54 17.42 3.73 6.79
N GLU A 55 18.09 3.11 5.81
CA GLU A 55 17.50 2.75 4.51
C GLU A 55 16.55 1.57 4.74
N LEU A 56 15.24 1.84 4.71
CA LEU A 56 14.25 0.79 4.74
C LEU A 56 14.02 0.27 3.33
N THR A 57 14.13 -1.04 3.16
CA THR A 57 13.84 -1.72 1.90
C THR A 57 12.64 -2.64 2.05
N VAL A 58 11.59 -2.41 1.25
CA VAL A 58 10.37 -3.22 1.23
C VAL A 58 10.19 -3.81 -0.17
N GLY A 59 10.23 -5.14 -0.27
CA GLY A 59 9.98 -5.85 -1.52
C GLY A 59 8.60 -6.49 -1.58
N THR A 60 8.25 -7.04 -2.74
CA THR A 60 6.98 -7.77 -2.97
C THR A 60 6.73 -8.90 -1.95
N GLU A 61 7.79 -9.59 -1.50
CA GLU A 61 7.73 -10.70 -0.54
C GLU A 61 7.93 -10.25 0.91
N SER A 62 8.13 -8.95 1.16
CA SER A 62 8.27 -8.44 2.52
C SER A 62 6.98 -8.62 3.30
N LYS A 63 7.13 -8.90 4.59
CA LYS A 63 6.02 -8.97 5.54
C LYS A 63 5.95 -7.71 6.38
N LEU A 64 4.79 -7.46 6.99
CA LEU A 64 4.52 -6.30 7.84
C LEU A 64 5.64 -6.02 8.85
N GLU A 65 6.18 -7.06 9.48
CA GLU A 65 7.26 -6.94 10.47
C GLU A 65 8.52 -6.22 9.95
N ALA A 66 8.82 -6.31 8.66
CA ALA A 66 9.98 -5.68 8.06
C ALA A 66 9.85 -4.15 7.97
N PHE A 67 8.62 -3.62 7.91
CA PHE A 67 8.35 -2.20 7.70
C PHE A 67 7.36 -1.60 8.70
N ARG A 68 7.00 -2.35 9.76
CA ARG A 68 6.06 -1.92 10.79
C ARG A 68 6.47 -0.61 11.46
N SER A 69 7.79 -0.41 11.61
CA SER A 69 8.36 0.80 12.19
C SER A 69 7.98 2.09 11.45
N LEU A 70 7.61 2.02 10.17
CA LEU A 70 7.10 3.17 9.42
C LEU A 70 5.84 3.79 10.05
N PHE A 71 5.05 2.97 10.74
CA PHE A 71 3.75 3.36 11.29
C PHE A 71 3.83 3.75 12.77
N ASP A 72 4.88 3.32 13.49
CA ASP A 72 5.00 3.52 14.94
C ASP A 72 5.68 4.86 15.33
N GLN A 73 6.37 5.55 14.41
CA GLN A 73 7.29 6.67 14.74
C GLN A 73 6.63 7.96 15.24
N ASN A 74 5.30 8.11 15.21
CA ASN A 74 4.64 9.36 15.62
C ASN A 74 4.44 9.51 17.15
N ASN A 75 4.83 8.52 17.98
CA ASN A 75 4.58 8.57 19.43
C ASN A 75 5.71 9.14 20.29
N ASN A 76 6.93 9.34 19.78
CA ASN A 76 8.09 9.65 20.64
C ASN A 76 8.50 11.13 20.72
N ASN A 77 7.80 12.05 20.03
CA ASN A 77 8.12 13.50 20.05
C ASN A 77 6.93 14.42 20.39
N SER A 78 5.93 13.95 21.15
CA SER A 78 4.85 14.81 21.67
C SER A 78 5.01 15.08 23.16
N SER A 79 6.03 15.86 23.52
CA SER A 79 5.89 16.75 24.68
C SER A 79 5.16 18.01 24.21
N ASN A 80 3.90 18.14 24.61
CA ASN A 80 3.06 19.34 24.51
C ASN A 80 2.48 19.72 23.12
N THR A 81 1.78 18.82 22.44
CA THR A 81 0.67 19.25 21.58
C THR A 81 -0.57 18.39 21.83
N THR A 82 -1.71 19.06 21.92
CA THR A 82 -3.04 18.55 22.22
C THR A 82 -3.36 17.25 21.49
N ALA A 83 -3.62 16.21 22.28
CA ALA A 83 -4.14 14.92 21.85
C ALA A 83 -5.30 15.11 20.88
N ASN A 84 -5.17 14.61 19.65
CA ASN A 84 -6.27 14.16 18.78
C ASN A 84 -5.81 13.66 17.40
N ASP A 85 -4.52 13.74 17.03
CA ASP A 85 -4.00 13.16 15.79
C ASP A 85 -2.99 12.02 16.05
N SER A 86 -3.26 11.27 17.11
CA SER A 86 -2.52 10.07 17.47
C SER A 86 -2.85 8.97 16.46
N PHE A 87 -1.83 8.47 15.76
CA PHE A 87 -1.95 7.39 14.75
C PHE A 87 -2.91 6.28 15.23
N SER A 88 -4.10 6.25 14.63
CA SER A 88 -5.09 5.19 14.78
C SER A 88 -4.55 3.95 14.09
N GLY A 89 -4.75 2.75 14.65
CA GLY A 89 -4.31 1.49 14.03
C GLY A 89 -4.78 1.30 12.58
N PRO A 90 -4.44 0.16 11.95
CA PRO A 90 -4.75 -0.05 10.54
C PRO A 90 -6.25 0.08 10.27
N VAL A 91 -6.60 0.61 9.10
CA VAL A 91 -7.98 0.56 8.61
C VAL A 91 -8.26 -0.87 8.18
N VAL A 92 -9.31 -1.48 8.71
CA VAL A 92 -9.72 -2.83 8.34
C VAL A 92 -10.59 -2.76 7.10
N LEU A 93 -10.18 -3.45 6.03
CA LEU A 93 -10.93 -3.54 4.79
C LEU A 93 -11.57 -4.92 4.66
N ASN A 94 -12.90 -4.95 4.72
CA ASN A 94 -13.67 -6.17 4.49
C ASN A 94 -14.34 -6.08 3.12
N LYS A 95 -13.72 -6.71 2.11
CA LYS A 95 -14.29 -6.80 0.76
C LYS A 95 -15.40 -7.84 0.74
N SER A 96 -16.46 -7.59 -0.01
CA SER A 96 -17.53 -8.56 -0.28
C SER A 96 -18.06 -8.34 -1.70
N CYS A 97 -18.71 -9.35 -2.27
CA CYS A 97 -19.36 -9.27 -3.57
C CYS A 97 -20.85 -9.62 -3.45
N SER A 98 -21.64 -9.24 -4.45
CA SER A 98 -23.06 -9.62 -4.54
C SER A 98 -23.29 -11.14 -4.50
N GLU A 99 -22.27 -11.94 -4.82
CA GLU A 99 -22.36 -13.41 -4.82
C GLU A 99 -21.91 -14.07 -3.50
N GLY A 100 -21.47 -13.30 -2.49
CA GLY A 100 -21.14 -13.83 -1.17
C GLY A 100 -20.09 -13.05 -0.38
N GLU A 101 -19.89 -13.50 0.85
CA GLU A 101 -18.83 -13.01 1.75
C GLU A 101 -17.45 -13.44 1.26
N ASN A 102 -16.45 -12.61 1.51
CA ASN A 102 -15.06 -12.93 1.21
C ASN A 102 -14.57 -14.10 2.08
N PRO A 103 -14.20 -15.25 1.49
CA PRO A 103 -13.80 -16.44 2.24
C PRO A 103 -12.43 -16.31 2.90
N PHE A 104 -11.63 -15.30 2.53
CA PHE A 104 -10.28 -15.10 3.04
C PHE A 104 -10.20 -14.13 4.23
N GLY A 105 -11.32 -13.49 4.59
CA GLY A 105 -11.36 -12.50 5.66
C GLY A 105 -10.82 -11.13 5.24
N SER A 106 -10.77 -10.20 6.19
CA SER A 106 -10.39 -8.80 5.97
C SER A 106 -8.89 -8.61 5.77
N THR A 107 -8.53 -7.55 5.05
CA THR A 107 -7.16 -7.01 4.99
C THR A 107 -7.00 -5.80 5.90
N PHE A 108 -5.76 -5.40 6.15
CA PHE A 108 -5.37 -4.30 7.02
C PHE A 108 -4.56 -3.27 6.24
N CYS A 109 -5.05 -2.03 6.20
CA CYS A 109 -4.42 -0.93 5.51
C CYS A 109 -3.64 -0.05 6.48
N TYR A 110 -2.32 0.05 6.25
CA TYR A 110 -1.41 0.90 7.00
C TYR A 110 -0.98 2.07 6.13
N GLY A 111 -1.23 3.30 6.58
CA GLY A 111 -0.92 4.52 5.83
C GLY A 111 0.29 5.26 6.35
N THR A 112 1.02 5.89 5.43
CA THR A 112 1.97 6.99 5.67
C THR A 112 1.49 8.23 4.91
N GLU A 113 2.27 9.30 4.92
CA GLU A 113 1.96 10.51 4.13
C GLU A 113 1.91 10.26 2.61
N GLN A 114 2.59 9.24 2.10
CA GLN A 114 2.76 9.03 0.64
C GLN A 114 2.47 7.59 0.18
N MET A 115 2.23 6.68 1.12
CA MET A 115 2.07 5.26 0.83
C MET A 115 0.94 4.66 1.66
N ILE A 116 0.22 3.71 1.09
CA ILE A 116 -0.71 2.83 1.81
C ILE A 116 -0.32 1.40 1.50
N PHE A 117 -0.13 0.60 2.55
CA PHE A 117 0.15 -0.82 2.47
C PHE A 117 -1.10 -1.59 2.87
N GLU A 118 -1.66 -2.39 1.96
CA GLU A 118 -2.67 -3.37 2.28
C GLU A 118 -2.00 -4.70 2.61
N VAL A 119 -2.32 -5.26 3.76
CA VAL A 119 -1.67 -6.45 4.31
C VAL A 119 -2.73 -7.48 4.69
N LEU A 120 -2.47 -8.75 4.38
CA LEU A 120 -3.30 -9.88 4.82
C LEU A 120 -3.13 -10.14 6.33
N ASP A 121 -4.02 -10.94 6.90
CA ASP A 121 -3.94 -11.40 8.29
C ASP A 121 -2.61 -12.12 8.62
N ASN A 122 -2.03 -12.81 7.63
CA ASN A 122 -0.77 -13.53 7.73
C ASN A 122 0.48 -12.64 7.53
N GLY A 123 0.30 -11.33 7.35
CA GLY A 123 1.37 -10.34 7.26
C GLY A 123 1.97 -10.10 5.87
N HIS A 124 1.55 -10.83 4.83
CA HIS A 124 2.01 -10.57 3.46
C HIS A 124 1.33 -9.32 2.88
N ILE A 125 2.06 -8.60 2.03
CA ILE A 125 1.54 -7.43 1.31
C ILE A 125 0.58 -7.93 0.21
N ALA A 126 -0.65 -7.41 0.18
CA ALA A 126 -1.58 -7.56 -0.95
C ALA A 126 -1.30 -6.51 -2.01
N SER A 127 -1.20 -5.25 -1.58
CA SER A 127 -0.98 -4.13 -2.47
C SER A 127 -0.24 -2.98 -1.78
N VAL A 128 0.47 -2.18 -2.57
CA VAL A 128 1.01 -0.89 -2.13
C VAL A 128 0.50 0.20 -3.05
N VAL A 129 -0.13 1.22 -2.48
CA VAL A 129 -0.53 2.42 -3.19
C VAL A 129 0.47 3.51 -2.87
N LEU A 130 1.09 4.09 -3.90
CA LEU A 130 1.88 5.31 -3.77
C LEU A 130 1.10 6.46 -4.38
N PHE A 131 1.09 7.61 -3.71
CA PHE A 131 0.32 8.78 -4.15
C PHE A 131 1.04 10.10 -3.84
N ASP A 132 0.71 11.14 -4.60
CA ASP A 132 1.16 12.51 -4.33
C ASP A 132 0.28 13.14 -3.24
N PRO A 133 0.82 13.46 -2.04
CA PRO A 133 0.05 14.04 -0.95
C PRO A 133 -0.51 15.43 -1.29
N GLN A 134 0.08 16.15 -2.25
CA GLN A 134 -0.38 17.47 -2.65
C GLN A 134 -1.57 17.42 -3.62
N LEU A 135 -1.79 16.27 -4.27
CA LEU A 135 -2.86 16.07 -5.25
C LEU A 135 -4.01 15.20 -4.72
N GLY A 136 -3.84 14.63 -3.53
CA GLY A 136 -4.82 13.76 -2.86
C GLY A 136 -4.76 12.31 -3.35
N PRO A 137 -5.39 11.37 -2.61
CA PRO A 137 -5.57 9.98 -3.04
C PRO A 137 -6.61 9.79 -4.15
#